data_AF-A0A7S0MDC2-F1
#
_entry.id   AF-A0A7S0MDC2-F1
#
_cell.length_a   1.000
_cell.length_b   1.000
_cell.length_c   1.000
_cell.angle_alpha   90.00
_cell.angle_beta   90.00
_cell.angle_gamma   90.00
#
_symmetry.space_group_name_H-M   'P 1'
#
loop_
_entity.id
_entity.type
_entity.pdbx_description
1 polymer ?
#
loop_
_entity_poly.entity_id
_entity_poly.type
_entity_poly.pdbx_seq_one_letter_code
_entity_poly.pdbx_strand_id
1 'polypeptide(L)'
;VQEQAAVAIRNLSVEPANEIRIMEEGGIPPLLALLRYNSESFQRQGTITLRNLSVHDENKVKIVQEGGIPLLVSLLRSPDKLIQQHSCGILRNLSVHADNCLRVIQSG
;
A
#
# COMPACT_ATOMS: atom_id res chain seq x y z
N VAL A 1 -18.95 -7.47 -4.12
CA VAL A 1 -18.25 -6.35 -4.81
C VAL A 1 -16.79 -6.23 -4.36
N GLN A 2 -16.53 -6.21 -3.05
CA GLN A 2 -15.20 -5.95 -2.49
C GLN A 2 -14.18 -7.11 -2.72
N GLU A 3 -14.67 -8.35 -2.79
CA GLU A 3 -13.90 -9.55 -3.13
C GLU A 3 -13.54 -9.62 -4.63
N GLN A 4 -14.40 -9.07 -5.51
CA GLN A 4 -14.13 -8.97 -6.94
C GLN A 4 -13.01 -7.97 -7.25
N ALA A 5 -12.88 -6.89 -6.47
CA ALA A 5 -11.76 -5.96 -6.58
C ALA A 5 -10.42 -6.61 -6.17
N ALA A 6 -10.43 -7.45 -5.14
CA ALA A 6 -9.25 -8.21 -4.73
C ALA A 6 -8.85 -9.27 -5.75
N VAL A 7 -9.84 -9.97 -6.34
CA VAL A 7 -9.62 -10.92 -7.43
C VAL A 7 -9.17 -10.20 -8.71
N ALA A 8 -9.71 -9.03 -9.01
CA ALA A 8 -9.28 -8.20 -10.13
C ALA A 8 -7.83 -7.75 -9.93
N ILE A 9 -7.46 -7.19 -8.77
CA ILE A 9 -6.07 -6.80 -8.49
C ILE A 9 -5.13 -8.02 -8.56
N ARG A 10 -5.53 -9.18 -8.03
CA ARG A 10 -4.73 -10.42 -8.12
C ARG A 10 -4.54 -10.87 -9.57
N ASN A 11 -5.57 -10.84 -10.40
CA ASN A 11 -5.48 -11.25 -11.79
C ASN A 11 -4.75 -10.22 -12.66
N LEU A 12 -4.81 -8.95 -12.28
CA LEU A 12 -4.17 -7.83 -12.97
C LEU A 12 -2.68 -7.69 -12.55
N SER A 13 -2.30 -8.04 -11.32
CA SER A 13 -0.89 -8.00 -10.88
C SER A 13 -0.01 -9.12 -11.47
N VAL A 14 -0.60 -10.05 -12.22
CA VAL A 14 0.15 -11.09 -12.97
C VAL A 14 0.71 -10.52 -14.27
N GLU A 15 0.14 -9.43 -14.79
CA GLU A 15 0.57 -8.77 -16.02
C GLU A 15 1.02 -7.32 -15.77
N PRO A 16 2.30 -6.97 -15.98
CA PRO A 16 2.85 -5.63 -15.75
C PRO A 16 2.07 -4.49 -16.44
N ALA A 17 1.45 -4.77 -17.59
CA ALA A 17 0.64 -3.80 -18.33
C ALA A 17 -0.63 -3.37 -17.57
N ASN A 18 -1.18 -4.23 -16.71
CA ASN A 18 -2.36 -3.93 -15.91
C ASN A 18 -2.00 -3.22 -14.60
N GLU A 19 -0.78 -3.42 -14.11
CA GLU A 19 -0.24 -2.66 -12.98
C GLU A 19 -0.22 -1.15 -13.30
N ILE A 20 0.19 -0.79 -14.53
CA ILE A 20 0.20 0.60 -15.02
C ILE A 20 -1.21 1.19 -15.12
N ARG A 21 -2.20 0.44 -15.64
CA ARG A 21 -3.58 0.94 -15.78
C ARG A 21 -4.30 1.14 -14.45
N ILE A 22 -4.04 0.27 -13.46
CA ILE A 22 -4.56 0.45 -12.09
C ILE A 22 -3.97 1.73 -11.48
N MET A 23 -2.71 2.05 -11.78
CA MET A 23 -2.10 3.30 -11.32
C MET A 23 -2.70 4.53 -12.01
N GLU A 24 -2.90 4.48 -13.33
CA GLU A 24 -3.47 5.59 -14.12
C GLU A 24 -4.90 5.96 -13.68
N GLU A 25 -5.69 5.01 -13.20
CA GLU A 25 -7.05 5.25 -12.69
C GLU A 25 -7.14 5.52 -11.17
N GLY A 26 -6.01 5.68 -10.48
CA GLY A 26 -5.98 6.04 -9.07
C GLY A 26 -6.13 4.85 -8.11
N GLY A 27 -5.45 3.73 -8.37
CA GLY A 27 -5.52 2.47 -7.62
C GLY A 27 -5.05 2.47 -6.16
N ILE A 28 -4.70 3.61 -5.56
CA ILE A 28 -4.26 3.68 -4.15
C ILE A 28 -5.38 3.29 -3.16
N PRO A 29 -6.60 3.85 -3.20
CA PRO A 29 -7.67 3.42 -2.30
C PRO A 29 -8.04 1.93 -2.44
N PRO A 30 -8.16 1.34 -3.65
CA PRO A 30 -8.32 -0.10 -3.81
C PRO A 30 -7.18 -0.94 -3.22
N LEU A 31 -5.92 -0.50 -3.36
CA LEU A 31 -4.78 -1.18 -2.76
C LEU A 31 -4.83 -1.13 -1.23
N LEU A 32 -5.17 0.02 -0.64
CA LEU A 32 -5.34 0.12 0.81
C LEU A 32 -6.53 -0.73 1.30
N ALA A 33 -7.60 -0.84 0.52
CA ALA A 33 -8.72 -1.73 0.83
C ALA A 33 -8.30 -3.21 0.77
N LEU A 34 -7.48 -3.60 -0.20
CA LEU A 34 -6.92 -4.96 -0.30
C LEU A 34 -6.10 -5.32 0.95
N LEU A 35 -5.29 -4.39 1.44
CA LEU A 35 -4.45 -4.57 2.61
C LEU A 35 -5.24 -4.73 3.92
N ARG A 36 -6.51 -4.30 3.96
CA ARG A 36 -7.40 -4.48 5.12
C ARG A 36 -7.97 -5.89 5.22
N TYR A 37 -7.90 -6.70 4.17
CA TYR A 37 -8.30 -8.10 4.26
C TYR A 37 -7.30 -8.90 5.09
N ASN A 38 -7.81 -9.73 6.00
CA ASN A 38 -6.98 -10.59 6.84
C ASN A 38 -6.51 -11.85 6.10
N SER A 39 -5.91 -11.66 4.93
CA SER A 39 -5.34 -12.71 4.10
C SER A 39 -3.89 -12.36 3.80
N GLU A 40 -2.97 -13.18 4.29
CA GLU A 40 -1.52 -12.96 4.15
C GLU A 40 -1.10 -12.85 2.68
N SER A 41 -1.69 -13.67 1.79
CA SER A 41 -1.40 -13.61 0.36
C SER A 41 -1.77 -12.27 -0.26
N PHE A 42 -2.96 -11.75 0.05
CA PHE A 42 -3.41 -10.44 -0.45
C PHE A 42 -2.61 -9.29 0.15
N GLN A 43 -2.31 -9.35 1.46
CA GLN A 43 -1.49 -8.35 2.12
C GLN A 43 -0.05 -8.33 1.59
N ARG A 44 0.55 -9.49 1.33
CA ARG A 44 1.90 -9.59 0.77
C ARG A 44 1.97 -8.97 -0.61
N GLN A 45 1.08 -9.37 -1.53
CA GLN A 45 1.08 -8.79 -2.88
C GLN A 45 0.77 -7.30 -2.86
N GLY A 46 -0.23 -6.88 -2.07
CA GLY A 46 -0.60 -5.47 -1.95
C GLY A 46 0.52 -4.60 -1.40
N THR A 47 1.29 -5.10 -0.42
CA THR A 47 2.41 -4.34 0.16
C THR A 47 3.61 -4.25 -0.79
N ILE A 48 3.85 -5.28 -1.61
CA ILE A 48 4.87 -5.21 -2.68
C ILE A 48 4.53 -4.11 -3.68
N THR A 49 3.31 -4.14 -4.23
CA THR A 49 2.86 -3.14 -5.19
C THR A 49 2.88 -1.74 -4.57
N LEU A 50 2.31 -1.57 -3.37
CA LEU A 50 2.28 -0.27 -2.70
C LEU A 50 3.69 0.27 -2.38
N ARG A 51 4.65 -0.61 -2.07
CA ARG A 51 6.06 -0.22 -1.88
C ARG A 51 6.66 0.35 -3.15
N ASN A 52 6.44 -0.28 -4.29
CA ASN A 52 6.93 0.22 -5.57
C ASN A 52 6.30 1.58 -5.90
N LEU A 53 5.01 1.78 -5.62
CA LEU A 53 4.34 3.07 -5.83
C LEU A 53 4.86 4.18 -4.93
N SER A 54 5.15 3.84 -3.66
CA SER A 54 5.54 4.81 -2.64
C SER A 54 6.88 5.50 -2.90
N VAL A 55 7.63 5.12 -3.94
CA VAL A 55 8.87 5.83 -4.32
C VAL A 55 8.58 7.18 -4.97
N HIS A 56 7.41 7.35 -5.59
CA HIS A 56 6.98 8.58 -6.27
C HIS A 56 6.27 9.54 -5.31
N ASP A 57 6.64 10.81 -5.31
CA ASP A 57 6.17 11.80 -4.33
C ASP A 57 4.65 12.03 -4.35
N GLU A 58 4.05 12.09 -5.54
CA GLU A 58 2.60 12.21 -5.72
C GLU A 58 1.83 11.05 -5.05
N ASN A 59 2.35 9.83 -5.18
CA ASN A 59 1.79 8.65 -4.55
C ASN A 59 1.99 8.68 -3.03
N LYS A 60 3.13 9.18 -2.54
CA LYS A 60 3.36 9.30 -1.08
C LYS A 60 2.28 10.16 -0.44
N VAL A 61 2.00 11.33 -1.00
CA VAL A 61 0.97 12.25 -0.50
C VAL A 61 -0.40 11.57 -0.53
N LYS A 62 -0.75 10.91 -1.64
CA LYS A 62 -2.03 10.22 -1.80
C LYS A 62 -2.21 9.06 -0.81
N ILE A 63 -1.18 8.24 -0.59
CA ILE A 63 -1.21 7.15 0.41
C ILE A 63 -1.52 7.70 1.80
N VAL A 64 -0.90 8.82 2.17
CA VAL A 64 -1.11 9.45 3.47
C VAL A 64 -2.49 10.08 3.58
N GLN A 65 -2.98 10.74 2.52
CA GLN A 65 -4.33 11.31 2.47
C GLN A 65 -5.42 10.23 2.59
N GLU A 66 -5.24 9.08 1.96
CA GLU A 66 -6.18 7.94 1.99
C GLU A 66 -6.10 7.10 3.28
N GLY A 67 -5.36 7.57 4.29
CA GLY A 67 -5.26 6.89 5.59
C GLY A 67 -4.38 5.65 5.57
N GLY A 68 -3.35 5.62 4.72
CA GLY A 68 -2.40 4.51 4.62
C GLY A 68 -1.53 4.33 5.87
N ILE A 69 -1.19 5.39 6.60
CA ILE A 69 -0.25 5.29 7.74
C ILE A 69 -0.77 4.37 8.86
N PRO A 70 -1.98 4.56 9.43
CA PRO A 70 -2.48 3.67 10.48
C PRO A 70 -2.57 2.21 10.03
N LEU A 71 -2.95 1.98 8.77
CA LEU A 71 -3.00 0.65 8.17
C LEU A 71 -1.61 0.01 8.11
N LEU A 72 -0.61 0.72 7.59
CA LEU A 72 0.77 0.23 7.51
C LEU A 72 1.37 -0.03 8.89
N VAL A 73 1.07 0.82 9.89
CA VAL A 73 1.49 0.60 11.29
C VAL A 73 0.84 -0.68 11.86
N SER A 74 -0.41 -0.98 11.51
CA SER A 74 -1.05 -2.22 11.92
C SER A 74 -0.38 -3.45 11.29
N LEU A 75 0.04 -3.36 10.01
CA LEU A 75 0.73 -4.43 9.29
C LEU A 75 2.15 -4.70 9.80
N LEU A 76 2.79 -3.76 10.50
CA LEU A 76 4.04 -4.02 11.23
C LEU A 76 3.88 -5.04 12.36
N ARG A 77 2.64 -5.33 12.79
CA ARG A 77 2.33 -6.36 13.79
C ARG A 77 1.95 -7.70 13.17
N SER A 78 1.97 -7.83 11.85
CA SER A 78 1.68 -9.08 11.15
C SER A 78 2.68 -10.17 11.53
N PRO A 79 2.29 -11.44 11.68
CA PRO A 79 3.23 -12.54 11.90
C PRO A 79 4.11 -12.83 10.67
N ASP A 80 3.72 -12.34 9.48
CA ASP A 80 4.48 -12.49 8.24
C ASP A 80 5.59 -11.43 8.15
N LYS A 81 6.84 -11.90 8.19
CA LYS A 81 8.04 -11.06 8.09
C LYS A 81 8.12 -10.26 6.79
N LEU A 82 7.63 -10.79 5.67
CA LEU A 82 7.65 -10.07 4.39
C LEU A 82 6.68 -8.89 4.42
N ILE A 83 5.49 -9.08 4.98
CA ILE A 83 4.51 -8.00 5.17
C ILE A 83 5.08 -6.91 6.07
N GLN A 84 5.74 -7.27 7.17
CA GLN A 84 6.41 -6.31 8.05
C GLN A 84 7.50 -5.53 7.31
N GLN A 85 8.38 -6.23 6.58
CA GLN A 85 9.50 -5.63 5.85
C GLN A 85 9.01 -4.65 4.78
N HIS A 86 8.01 -5.04 4.00
CA HIS A 86 7.43 -4.15 2.98
C HIS A 86 6.74 -2.95 3.62
N SER A 87 5.98 -3.14 4.70
CA SER A 87 5.30 -2.06 5.43
C SER A 87 6.30 -1.04 6.00
N CYS A 88 7.40 -1.51 6.58
CA CYS A 88 8.50 -0.66 7.04
C CYS A 88 9.13 0.12 5.88
N GLY A 89 9.37 -0.54 4.75
CA GLY A 89 9.88 0.10 3.53
C GLY A 89 8.96 1.20 2.99
N ILE A 90 7.64 0.96 2.99
CA ILE A 90 6.65 1.97 2.58
C ILE A 90 6.71 3.16 3.53
N LEU A 91 6.63 2.94 4.85
CA LEU A 91 6.68 4.00 5.85
C LEU A 91 7.95 4.85 5.74
N ARG A 92 9.11 4.22 5.49
CA ARG A 92 10.37 4.91 5.20
C ARG A 92 10.24 5.78 3.94
N ASN A 93 9.65 5.28 2.87
CA ASN A 93 9.49 6.07 1.65
C ASN A 93 8.56 7.26 1.87
N LEU A 94 7.49 7.09 2.65
CA LEU A 94 6.56 8.16 3.01
C LEU A 94 7.25 9.24 3.87
N SER A 95 8.09 8.85 4.85
CA SER A 95 8.73 9.79 5.78
C SER A 95 9.83 10.65 5.16
N VAL A 96 10.41 10.21 4.03
CA VAL A 96 11.41 10.98 3.26
C VAL A 96 10.77 12.21 2.59
N HIS A 97 9.44 12.25 2.42
CA HIS A 97 8.75 13.42 1.90
C HIS A 97 8.45 14.42 3.03
N ALA A 98 8.90 15.67 2.86
CA ALA A 98 8.84 16.72 3.89
C ALA A 98 7.41 16.93 4.45
N ASP A 99 6.40 16.96 3.57
CA ASP A 99 5.00 17.17 3.98
C ASP A 99 4.39 15.99 4.75
N ASN A 100 4.93 14.78 4.58
CA ASN A 100 4.43 13.57 5.24
C ASN A 100 5.13 13.32 6.58
N CYS A 101 6.30 13.93 6.81
CA CYS A 101 7.09 13.75 8.03
C CYS A 101 6.26 14.08 9.30
N LEU A 102 5.53 15.20 9.30
CA LEU A 102 4.65 15.57 10.41
C LEU A 102 3.51 14.57 10.64
N ARG A 103 2.93 14.02 9.57
CA ARG A 103 1.80 13.07 9.66
C ARG A 103 2.23 11.68 10.09
N VAL A 104 3.42 11.24 9.68
CA VAL A 104 4.02 9.98 10.16
C VAL A 104 4.33 10.06 11.65
N ILE A 105 4.90 11.18 12.12
CA ILE A 105 5.20 11.38 13.55
C ILE A 105 3.93 11.41 14.40
N GLN A 106 2.83 12.01 13.92
CA GLN A 106 1.58 12.09 14.65
C GLN A 106 0.76 10.78 14.69
N SER A 107 1.06 9.83 13.80
CA SER A 107 0.27 8.59 13.64
C SER A 107 0.94 7.34 14.21
N GLY A 108 2.18 7.46 14.69
CA GLY A 108 2.91 6.40 15.41
C GLY A 108 2.67 6.48 16.90
#